data_AF-A0A2E3S6B8-F1
#
_entry.id   AF-A0A2E3S6B8-F1
#
_cell.length_a   1.000
_cell.length_b   1.000
_cell.length_c   1.000
_cell.angle_alpha   90.00
_cell.angle_beta   90.00
_cell.angle_gamma   90.00
#
_symmetry.space_group_name_H-M   'P 1'
#
loop_
_entity.id
_entity.type
_entity.pdbx_description
1 polymer ?
#
loop_
_entity_poly.entity_id
_entity_poly.type
_entity_poly.pdbx_seq_one_letter_code
_entity_poly.pdbx_strand_id
1 'polypeptide(L)'
;MNMRMTRVGRKYQRRINREMTILGLQAIANEIQSRYDSREMTHAEAVSLGNQIQYRADSVDGSQLVYAISDRDAYRRLIEVYLDDGILSRTEQILLWDERRKLGISEDVHRRLLDALVARYIKQGRPVHVQSSTKRKIEREETVDQQEGE
;
A
#
# COMPACT_ATOMS: atom_id res chain seq x y z
N MET A 1 -11.05 -5.02 -19.37
CA MET A 1 -10.46 -6.15 -20.11
C MET A 1 -10.41 -7.36 -19.19
N ASN A 2 -11.20 -8.40 -19.45
CA ASN A 2 -11.12 -9.66 -18.71
C ASN A 2 -9.88 -10.44 -19.20
N MET A 3 -8.77 -10.29 -18.49
CA MET A 3 -7.56 -11.02 -18.80
C MET A 3 -7.79 -12.51 -18.46
N ARG A 4 -7.71 -13.38 -19.47
CA ARG A 4 -7.82 -14.83 -19.25
C ARG A 4 -6.59 -15.29 -18.49
N MET A 5 -6.75 -15.51 -17.19
CA MET A 5 -5.65 -15.95 -16.33
C MET A 5 -5.15 -17.34 -16.74
N THR A 6 -3.83 -17.54 -16.67
CA THR A 6 -3.21 -18.80 -17.08
C THR A 6 -3.57 -19.93 -16.10
N ARG A 7 -3.26 -21.18 -16.46
CA ARG A 7 -3.40 -22.32 -15.54
C ARG A 7 -2.58 -22.12 -14.27
N VAL A 8 -1.39 -21.51 -14.41
CA VAL A 8 -0.48 -21.20 -13.30
C VAL A 8 -1.08 -20.10 -12.43
N GLY A 9 -1.55 -19.00 -13.01
CA GLY A 9 -2.23 -17.93 -12.25
C GLY A 9 -3.45 -18.43 -11.48
N ARG A 10 -4.27 -19.31 -12.08
CA ARG A 10 -5.40 -19.95 -11.37
C ARG A 10 -4.96 -20.87 -10.23
N LYS A 11 -3.78 -21.46 -10.27
CA LYS A 11 -3.21 -22.22 -9.15
C LYS A 11 -2.86 -21.27 -8.00
N TYR A 12 -2.20 -20.15 -8.31
CA TYR A 12 -1.85 -19.14 -7.30
C TYR A 12 -3.07 -18.47 -6.68
N GLN A 13 -4.05 -18.03 -7.48
CA GLN A 13 -5.28 -17.45 -6.96
C GLN A 13 -6.00 -18.38 -5.97
N ARG A 14 -6.08 -19.69 -6.26
CA ARG A 14 -6.66 -20.66 -5.32
C ARG A 14 -5.86 -20.81 -4.03
N ARG A 15 -4.52 -20.71 -4.09
CA ARG A 15 -3.66 -20.74 -2.90
C ARG A 15 -3.84 -19.48 -2.07
N ILE A 16 -3.83 -18.30 -2.70
CA ILE A 16 -4.05 -17.00 -2.06
C ILE A 16 -5.37 -17.01 -1.29
N ASN A 17 -6.47 -17.43 -1.94
CA ASN A 17 -7.79 -17.44 -1.31
C ASN A 17 -7.90 -18.36 -0.08
N ARG A 18 -7.02 -19.37 0.04
CA ARG A 18 -7.02 -20.34 1.14
C ARG A 18 -6.01 -20.01 2.23
N GLU A 19 -5.04 -19.16 1.93
CA GLU A 19 -4.00 -18.81 2.88
C GLU A 19 -4.59 -17.94 4.00
N MET A 20 -4.18 -18.21 5.23
CA MET A 20 -4.72 -17.60 6.46
C MET A 20 -3.63 -16.89 7.27
N THR A 21 -2.40 -16.85 6.77
CA THR A 21 -1.25 -16.26 7.48
C THR A 21 -0.53 -15.25 6.62
N ILE A 22 -0.03 -14.17 7.23
CA ILE A 22 0.80 -13.17 6.54
C ILE A 22 2.08 -13.81 6.00
N LEU A 23 2.70 -14.70 6.77
CA LEU A 23 3.91 -15.41 6.35
C LEU A 23 3.66 -16.31 5.13
N GLY A 24 2.53 -17.04 5.09
CA GLY A 24 2.15 -17.83 3.93
C GLY A 24 1.83 -16.98 2.69
N LEU A 25 1.17 -15.83 2.88
CA LEU A 25 0.92 -14.87 1.79
C LEU A 25 2.22 -14.29 1.23
N GLN A 26 3.19 -13.96 2.10
CA GLN A 26 4.51 -13.51 1.69
C GLN A 26 5.28 -14.60 0.94
N ALA A 27 5.18 -15.86 1.37
CA ALA A 27 5.79 -16.98 0.64
C ALA A 27 5.21 -17.13 -0.77
N ILE A 28 3.88 -17.00 -0.92
CA ILE A 28 3.22 -17.00 -2.23
C ILE A 28 3.69 -15.81 -3.09
N ALA A 29 3.82 -14.62 -2.50
CA ALA A 29 4.30 -13.44 -3.21
C ALA A 29 5.74 -13.62 -3.73
N ASN A 30 6.62 -14.22 -2.93
CA ASN A 30 8.00 -14.52 -3.31
C ASN A 30 8.07 -15.52 -4.47
N GLU A 31 7.20 -16.54 -4.48
CA GLU A 31 7.12 -17.48 -5.61
C GLU A 31 6.65 -16.80 -6.90
N ILE A 32 5.67 -15.90 -6.80
CA ILE A 32 5.18 -15.12 -7.94
C ILE A 32 6.29 -14.21 -8.48
N GLN A 33 7.04 -13.55 -7.59
CA GLN A 33 8.21 -12.74 -7.95
C GLN A 33 9.23 -13.58 -8.73
N SER A 34 9.61 -14.74 -8.20
CA SER A 34 10.57 -15.63 -8.88
C SER A 34 10.12 -16.04 -10.29
N ARG A 35 8.82 -16.29 -10.49
CA ARG A 35 8.25 -16.61 -11.81
C ARG A 35 8.20 -15.41 -12.75
N TYR A 36 7.93 -14.23 -12.20
CA TYR A 36 7.97 -12.99 -12.97
C TYR A 36 9.41 -12.72 -13.45
N ASP A 37 10.38 -12.86 -12.56
CA ASP A 37 11.80 -12.65 -12.86
C ASP A 37 12.33 -13.68 -13.87
N SER A 38 11.88 -14.94 -13.80
CA SER A 38 12.20 -15.98 -14.79
C SER A 38 11.41 -15.85 -16.10
N ARG A 39 10.58 -14.80 -16.25
CA ARG A 39 9.72 -14.53 -17.41
C ARG A 39 8.68 -15.64 -17.69
N GLU A 40 8.34 -16.42 -16.69
CA GLU A 40 7.27 -17.43 -16.73
C GLU A 40 5.87 -16.83 -16.46
N MET A 41 5.81 -15.57 -16.02
CA MET A 41 4.58 -14.85 -15.72
C MET A 41 4.63 -13.44 -16.28
N THR A 42 3.51 -12.97 -16.84
CA THR A 42 3.42 -11.59 -17.36
C THR A 42 3.32 -10.58 -16.21
N HIS A 43 3.75 -9.34 -16.45
CA HIS A 43 3.60 -8.26 -15.47
C HIS A 43 2.13 -8.08 -15.03
N ALA A 44 1.19 -8.05 -15.98
CA ALA A 44 -0.22 -7.87 -15.66
C ALA A 44 -0.79 -9.02 -14.81
N GLU A 45 -0.35 -10.26 -15.05
CA GLU A 45 -0.75 -11.41 -14.23
C GLU A 45 -0.14 -11.34 -12.82
N ALA A 46 1.14 -10.98 -12.71
CA ALA A 46 1.81 -10.77 -11.43
C ALA A 46 1.13 -9.68 -10.59
N VAL A 47 0.82 -8.52 -11.20
CA VAL A 47 0.06 -7.43 -10.55
C VAL A 47 -1.33 -7.90 -10.10
N SER A 48 -2.05 -8.63 -10.95
CA SER A 48 -3.37 -9.14 -10.61
C SER A 48 -3.34 -10.08 -9.40
N LEU A 49 -2.35 -10.98 -9.32
CA LEU A 49 -2.18 -11.87 -8.18
C LEU A 49 -1.68 -11.14 -6.94
N GLY A 50 -0.76 -10.19 -7.08
CA GLY A 50 -0.27 -9.41 -5.95
C GLY A 50 -1.35 -8.51 -5.35
N ASN A 51 -2.22 -7.92 -6.15
CA ASN A 51 -3.38 -7.18 -5.65
C ASN A 51 -4.33 -8.08 -4.83
N GLN A 52 -4.52 -9.34 -5.25
CA GLN A 52 -5.30 -10.31 -4.47
C GLN A 52 -4.59 -10.70 -3.16
N ILE A 53 -3.26 -10.82 -3.18
CA ILE A 53 -2.46 -11.03 -1.97
C ILE A 53 -2.67 -9.87 -1.00
N GLN A 54 -2.63 -8.61 -1.47
CA GLN A 54 -2.85 -7.43 -0.62
C GLN A 54 -4.24 -7.43 0.00
N TYR A 55 -5.27 -7.69 -0.81
CA TYR A 55 -6.64 -7.81 -0.32
C TYR A 55 -6.79 -8.92 0.73
N ARG A 56 -6.16 -10.06 0.47
CA ARG A 56 -6.18 -11.18 1.41
C ARG A 56 -5.42 -10.87 2.70
N ALA A 57 -4.27 -10.21 2.60
CA ALA A 57 -3.46 -9.80 3.74
C ALA A 57 -4.25 -8.85 4.64
N ASP A 58 -4.96 -7.87 4.08
CA ASP A 58 -5.82 -6.98 4.86
C ASP A 58 -6.91 -7.75 5.64
N SER A 59 -7.46 -8.82 5.06
CA SER A 59 -8.46 -9.67 5.74
C SER A 59 -7.89 -10.59 6.81
N VAL A 60 -6.58 -10.90 6.74
CA VAL A 60 -5.88 -11.76 7.69
C VAL A 60 -5.32 -10.93 8.85
N ASP A 61 -4.55 -9.90 8.52
CA ASP A 61 -4.00 -8.92 9.46
C ASP A 61 -3.59 -7.65 8.70
N GLY A 62 -4.46 -6.63 8.74
CA GLY A 62 -4.24 -5.34 8.09
C GLY A 62 -3.15 -4.46 8.73
N SER A 63 -2.49 -4.91 9.80
CA SER A 63 -1.36 -4.19 10.41
C SER A 63 -0.01 -4.59 9.83
N GLN A 64 0.08 -5.74 9.17
CA GLN A 64 1.32 -6.25 8.59
C GLN A 64 1.42 -5.99 7.09
N LEU A 65 2.65 -5.77 6.62
CA LEU A 65 2.95 -5.56 5.21
C LEU A 65 3.28 -6.89 4.54
N VAL A 66 2.67 -7.13 3.37
CA VAL A 66 3.09 -8.17 2.43
C VAL A 66 3.69 -7.49 1.20
N TYR A 67 4.91 -7.86 0.85
CA TYR A 67 5.62 -7.37 -0.33
C TYR A 67 5.26 -8.24 -1.52
N ALA A 68 4.38 -7.74 -2.39
CA ALA A 68 3.91 -8.43 -3.59
C ALA A 68 3.89 -7.45 -4.76
N ILE A 69 4.24 -7.90 -5.97
CA ILE A 69 4.11 -7.11 -7.21
C ILE A 69 2.66 -6.67 -7.36
N SER A 70 2.35 -5.42 -7.03
CA SER A 70 0.97 -4.91 -6.88
C SER A 70 0.93 -3.40 -7.02
N ASP A 71 -0.25 -2.85 -7.22
CA ASP A 71 -0.46 -1.39 -7.27
C ASP A 71 -0.09 -0.76 -5.92
N ARG A 72 -0.42 -1.45 -4.81
CA ARG A 72 -0.04 -1.02 -3.46
C ARG A 72 1.48 -1.00 -3.29
N ASP A 73 2.20 -1.95 -3.86
CA ASP A 73 3.65 -2.01 -3.77
C ASP A 73 4.34 -0.96 -4.67
N ALA A 74 3.77 -0.66 -5.84
CA ALA A 74 4.18 0.49 -6.64
C ALA A 74 4.02 1.80 -5.87
N TYR A 75 2.88 1.99 -5.22
CA TYR A 75 2.61 3.15 -4.38
C TYR A 75 3.52 3.23 -3.14
N ARG A 76 3.77 2.09 -2.48
CA ARG A 76 4.72 2.00 -1.36
C ARG A 76 6.11 2.47 -1.76
N ARG A 77 6.63 1.99 -2.90
CA ARG A 77 7.93 2.43 -3.42
C ARG A 77 7.95 3.93 -3.69
N LEU A 78 6.88 4.49 -4.23
CA LEU A 78 6.78 5.93 -4.45
C LEU A 78 6.82 6.71 -3.13
N ILE A 79 6.11 6.26 -2.09
CA ILE A 79 6.19 6.86 -0.76
C ILE A 79 7.64 6.79 -0.24
N GLU A 80 8.30 5.63 -0.34
CA GLU A 80 9.70 5.49 0.11
C GLU A 80 10.65 6.45 -0.60
N VAL A 81 10.45 6.73 -1.89
CA VAL A 81 11.21 7.75 -2.64
C VAL A 81 10.99 9.14 -2.05
N TYR A 82 9.75 9.53 -1.78
CA TYR A 82 9.45 10.84 -1.16
C TYR A 82 9.82 10.92 0.33
N LEU A 83 10.11 9.81 0.98
CA LEU A 83 10.63 9.79 2.34
C LEU A 83 12.16 9.78 2.40
N ASP A 84 12.84 9.69 1.26
CA ASP A 84 14.28 9.43 1.24
C ASP A 84 15.11 10.61 1.80
N ASP A 85 14.65 11.84 1.59
CA ASP A 85 15.26 13.06 2.14
C ASP A 85 14.81 13.39 3.57
N GLY A 86 13.89 12.60 4.13
CA GLY A 86 13.35 12.75 5.47
C GLY A 86 12.27 13.85 5.62
N ILE A 87 11.83 14.49 4.55
CA ILE A 87 10.78 15.52 4.60
C ILE A 87 9.71 15.24 3.55
N LEU A 88 8.52 14.82 3.99
CA LEU A 88 7.38 14.69 3.08
C LEU A 88 6.71 16.06 2.90
N SER A 89 7.10 16.77 1.84
CA SER A 89 6.61 18.11 1.53
C SER A 89 5.14 18.15 1.15
N ARG A 90 4.52 19.35 1.20
CA ARG A 90 3.14 19.53 0.75
C ARG A 90 2.95 19.16 -0.72
N THR A 91 3.93 19.44 -1.57
CA THR A 91 3.89 19.10 -3.00
C THR A 91 3.87 17.58 -3.18
N GLU A 92 4.74 16.85 -2.49
CA GLU A 92 4.78 15.38 -2.56
C GLU A 92 3.52 14.73 -2.00
N GLN A 93 2.91 15.32 -0.96
CA GLN A 93 1.60 14.86 -0.47
C GLN A 93 0.50 15.03 -1.52
N ILE A 94 0.52 16.10 -2.32
CA ILE A 94 -0.42 16.30 -3.43
C ILE A 94 -0.16 15.27 -4.54
N LEU A 95 1.12 15.02 -4.88
CA LEU A 95 1.50 14.01 -5.88
C LEU A 95 1.08 12.59 -5.43
N LEU A 96 1.28 12.27 -4.15
CA LEU A 96 0.81 11.02 -3.55
C LEU A 96 -0.71 10.90 -3.54
N TRP A 97 -1.43 12.02 -3.37
CA TRP A 97 -2.89 12.03 -3.45
C TRP A 97 -3.40 11.81 -4.87
N ASP A 98 -2.71 12.31 -5.89
CA ASP A 98 -3.07 12.04 -7.28
C ASP A 98 -2.76 10.57 -7.65
N GLU A 99 -1.57 10.09 -7.28
CA GLU A 99 -1.15 8.72 -7.58
C GLU A 99 -2.04 7.67 -6.90
N ARG A 100 -2.42 7.89 -5.63
CA ARG A 100 -3.34 6.97 -4.94
C ARG A 100 -4.66 6.83 -5.71
N ARG A 101 -5.18 7.92 -6.29
CA ARG A 101 -6.46 7.93 -7.01
C ARG A 101 -6.34 7.18 -8.33
N LYS A 102 -5.23 7.37 -9.06
CA LYS A 102 -4.93 6.62 -10.28
C LYS A 102 -4.87 5.11 -10.03
N LEU A 103 -4.30 4.70 -8.90
CA LEU A 103 -4.15 3.30 -8.50
C LEU A 103 -5.37 2.73 -7.75
N GLY A 104 -6.41 3.52 -7.49
CA GLY A 104 -7.59 3.08 -6.73
C GLY A 104 -7.31 2.78 -5.25
N ILE A 105 -6.26 3.38 -4.67
CA ILE A 105 -5.86 3.21 -3.28
C ILE A 105 -6.68 4.15 -2.38
N SER A 106 -7.35 3.56 -1.39
CA SER A 106 -8.14 4.31 -0.41
C SER A 106 -7.25 5.15 0.51
N GLU A 107 -7.85 6.18 1.12
CA GLU A 107 -7.14 7.05 2.07
C GLU A 107 -6.68 6.28 3.32
N ASP A 108 -7.46 5.30 3.77
CA ASP A 108 -7.10 4.46 4.91
C ASP A 108 -5.91 3.54 4.61
N VAL A 109 -5.83 3.00 3.38
CA VAL A 109 -4.66 2.22 2.94
C VAL A 109 -3.43 3.11 2.86
N HIS A 110 -3.58 4.32 2.29
CA HIS A 110 -2.50 5.31 2.25
C HIS A 110 -1.98 5.64 3.67
N ARG A 111 -2.89 5.97 4.60
CA ARG A 111 -2.53 6.34 5.98
C ARG A 111 -1.79 5.21 6.69
N ARG A 112 -2.33 3.98 6.68
CA ARG A 112 -1.68 2.81 7.27
C ARG A 112 -0.29 2.56 6.68
N LEU A 113 -0.16 2.67 5.36
CA LEU A 113 1.11 2.45 4.67
C LEU A 113 2.14 3.53 5.02
N LEU A 114 1.74 4.79 5.01
CA LEU A 114 2.59 5.91 5.38
C LEU A 114 3.06 5.78 6.83
N ASP A 115 2.14 5.52 7.78
CA ASP A 115 2.47 5.35 9.19
C ASP A 115 3.46 4.19 9.41
N ALA A 116 3.25 3.05 8.72
CA ALA A 116 4.14 1.91 8.80
C ALA A 116 5.56 2.23 8.25
N LEU A 117 5.65 2.96 7.13
CA LEU A 117 6.92 3.36 6.54
C LEU A 117 7.66 4.39 7.40
N VAL A 118 6.95 5.39 7.92
CA VAL A 118 7.50 6.39 8.85
C VAL A 118 8.04 5.71 10.11
N ALA A 119 7.26 4.82 10.72
CA ALA A 119 7.69 4.06 11.89
C ALA A 119 8.94 3.22 11.61
N ARG A 120 9.04 2.63 10.41
CA ARG A 120 10.23 1.87 9.98
C ARG A 120 11.45 2.77 9.83
N TYR A 121 11.33 3.94 9.20
CA TYR A 121 12.44 4.88 9.03
C TYR A 121 12.93 5.43 10.39
N ILE A 122 12.01 5.77 11.29
CA ILE A 122 12.33 6.21 12.65
C ILE A 122 13.11 5.12 13.40
N LYS A 123 12.67 3.85 13.31
CA LYS A 123 13.41 2.70 13.90
C LYS A 123 14.81 2.50 13.31
N GLN A 124 15.04 2.94 12.07
CA GLN A 124 16.34 2.92 11.41
C GLN A 124 17.21 4.15 11.74
N GLY A 125 16.76 5.04 12.61
CA GLY A 125 17.48 6.27 12.97
C GLY A 125 17.36 7.38 11.91
N ARG A 126 16.43 7.26 10.96
CA ARG A 126 16.15 8.29 9.95
C ARG A 126 14.96 9.13 10.42
N PRO A 127 15.16 10.38 10.88
CA PRO A 127 14.05 11.25 11.24
C PRO A 127 13.22 11.54 9.99
N VAL A 128 11.90 11.41 10.10
CA VAL A 128 10.96 11.73 9.02
C VAL A 128 10.00 12.80 9.52
N HIS A 129 9.91 13.90 8.79
CA HIS A 129 8.96 14.98 9.05
C HIS A 129 7.90 15.03 7.95
N VAL A 130 6.65 14.80 8.31
CA VAL A 130 5.51 14.97 7.40
C VAL A 130 4.93 16.36 7.60
N GLN A 131 5.02 17.23 6.59
CA GLN A 131 4.46 18.59 6.70
C GLN A 131 2.95 18.53 6.93
N SER A 132 2.44 19.28 7.90
CA SER A 132 1.00 19.29 8.17
C SER A 132 0.22 19.85 6.97
N SER A 133 -0.68 19.06 6.42
CA SER A 133 -1.70 19.58 5.51
C SER A 133 -2.72 20.36 6.33
N THR A 134 -2.98 21.62 5.96
CA THR A 134 -3.87 22.56 6.67
C THR A 134 -5.31 22.04 6.85
N LYS A 135 -5.70 20.93 6.22
CA LYS A 135 -7.04 20.32 6.34
C LYS A 135 -7.39 19.87 7.76
N ARG A 136 -6.42 19.41 8.57
CA ARG A 136 -6.69 19.04 9.98
C ARG A 136 -7.00 20.22 10.91
N LYS A 137 -6.68 21.46 10.50
CA LYS A 137 -6.94 22.63 11.31
C LYS A 137 -8.39 23.10 11.18
N ILE A 138 -8.95 22.99 9.97
CA ILE A 138 -10.31 23.46 9.65
C ILE A 138 -11.37 22.54 10.31
N GLU A 139 -11.18 21.22 10.31
CA GLU A 139 -12.14 20.28 10.94
C GLU A 139 -12.17 20.38 12.49
N ARG A 140 -11.08 20.84 13.12
CA ARG A 140 -11.05 21.11 14.57
C ARG A 140 -11.63 22.47 14.93
N GLU A 141 -11.49 23.48 14.06
CA GLU A 141 -12.09 24.80 14.29
C GLU A 141 -13.62 24.75 14.07
N GLU A 142 -14.12 24.00 13.08
CA GLU A 142 -15.57 23.83 12.84
C GLU A 142 -16.30 23.03 13.95
N THR A 143 -15.61 22.16 14.67
CA THR A 143 -16.20 21.39 15.79
C THR A 143 -16.18 22.14 17.12
N VAL A 144 -15.29 23.12 17.28
CA VAL A 144 -15.22 23.98 18.46
C VAL A 144 -16.24 25.13 18.35
N ASP A 145 -16.40 25.72 17.17
CA ASP A 145 -17.37 26.81 16.95
C ASP A 145 -18.84 26.35 17.03
N GLN A 146 -19.13 25.05 16.89
CA GLN A 146 -20.47 24.49 17.06
C GLN A 146 -20.84 24.12 18.51
N GLN A 147 -19.89 24.20 19.45
CA GLN A 147 -20.12 23.87 20.86
C GLN A 147 -20.14 25.08 21.79
N GLU A 148 -19.75 26.28 21.32
CA GLU A 148 -19.81 27.53 22.11
C GLU A 148 -21.05 28.39 21.81
N GLY A 149 -22.04 27.83 21.11
CA GLY A 149 -23.27 28.50 20.69
C GLY A 149 -24.55 27.86 21.23
N GLU A 150 -24.64 27.59 22.53
CA GLU A 150 -25.91 27.39 23.27
C GLU A 150 -25.91 28.18 24.58
#